data_AF-A0A6H2C509-F1
#
_entry.id   AF-A0A6H2C509-F1
#
_cell.length_a   1.000
_cell.length_b   1.000
_cell.length_c   1.000
_cell.angle_alpha   90.00
_cell.angle_beta   90.00
_cell.angle_gamma   90.00
#
_symmetry.space_group_name_H-M   'P 1'
#
loop_
_entity.id
_entity.type
_entity.pdbx_description
1 polymer ?
#
loop_
_entity_poly.entity_id
_entity_poly.type
_entity_poly.pdbx_seq_one_letter_code
_entity_poly.pdbx_strand_id
1 'polypeptide(L)'
;MKYDYNQEIERLEKSYQQSLELVKNQSFTEFDQEIKNFVDIFIQKIETDKSLIQVIITTLLKKIIKPEQDIRLHMAKFINGYSARVLDTKVTTPFFKSKFPKYANKETAFLTKATRAEIIWNFEEGFKLPLRSKSLVTPFLQLIDKIENQTIDIENCLVYILAQLYLISQSQEIVFTETLEIVNSVNIININTVMKMVERHFAEPSSSRLPVIVIFAIYEQLLKTVRRFENKILLPLNVHTSADKHGYGDIEIRDNYNNPFEILEIKHNIPIDRNMILDIVKKSANTTIKRYYILTTYKTCFINKDEEEYINELILNIKRECDLEIIANGIVNTLKYYLRFIEDYHEFINTYTEELVKDAKNSTEVKDSHIQAWQIILQKYI
;
A
#
# COMPACT_ATOMS: atom_id res chain seq x y z
N MET A 1 -20.40 9.31 29.09
CA MET A 1 -19.74 10.43 28.40
C MET A 1 -18.78 9.87 27.37
N LYS A 2 -18.87 10.31 26.11
CA LYS A 2 -17.86 9.99 25.10
C LYS A 2 -16.61 10.82 25.46
N TYR A 3 -15.45 10.17 25.63
CA TYR A 3 -14.21 10.89 25.86
C TYR A 3 -13.96 11.86 24.70
N ASP A 4 -13.73 13.12 25.02
CA ASP A 4 -13.38 14.14 24.03
C ASP A 4 -11.87 14.11 23.78
N TYR A 5 -11.48 14.05 22.51
CA TYR A 5 -10.09 13.93 22.07
C TYR A 5 -9.51 15.25 21.55
N ASN A 6 -10.19 16.38 21.77
CA ASN A 6 -9.75 17.69 21.30
C ASN A 6 -8.34 18.05 21.80
N GLN A 7 -8.01 17.75 23.05
CA GLN A 7 -6.68 18.03 23.61
C GLN A 7 -5.57 17.25 22.89
N GLU A 8 -5.80 15.96 22.61
CA GLU A 8 -4.85 15.12 21.88
C GLU A 8 -4.68 15.59 20.42
N ILE A 9 -5.77 16.00 19.77
CA ILE A 9 -5.75 16.54 18.40
C ILE A 9 -4.96 17.85 18.34
N GLU A 10 -5.27 18.80 19.23
CA GLU A 10 -4.58 20.09 19.32
C GLU A 10 -3.09 19.91 19.61
N ARG A 11 -2.74 18.98 20.52
CA ARG A 11 -1.33 18.70 20.83
C ARG A 11 -0.59 18.16 19.62
N LEU A 12 -1.16 17.19 18.91
CA LEU A 12 -0.52 16.59 17.75
C LEU A 12 -0.36 17.59 16.59
N GLU A 13 -1.37 18.43 16.33
CA GLU A 13 -1.27 19.49 15.32
C GLU A 13 -0.23 20.54 15.72
N LYS A 14 -0.15 20.93 17.00
CA LYS A 14 0.89 21.86 17.48
C LYS A 14 2.29 21.29 17.25
N SER A 15 2.53 20.04 17.62
CA SER A 15 3.82 19.39 17.37
C SER A 15 4.14 19.27 15.87
N TYR A 16 3.12 19.09 15.02
CA TYR A 16 3.29 19.13 13.58
C TYR A 16 3.69 20.51 13.08
N GLN A 17 3.03 21.58 13.50
CA GLN A 17 3.41 22.95 13.12
C GLN A 17 4.84 23.29 13.55
N GLN A 18 5.23 22.91 14.77
CA GLN A 18 6.62 23.04 15.24
C GLN A 18 7.60 22.28 14.32
N SER A 19 7.24 21.07 13.90
CA SER A 19 8.08 20.30 12.98
C SER A 19 8.26 21.00 11.62
N LEU A 20 7.23 21.66 11.10
CA LEU A 20 7.30 22.43 9.86
C LEU A 20 8.20 23.66 9.98
N GLU A 21 8.10 24.39 11.09
CA GLU A 21 8.96 25.55 11.38
C GLU A 21 10.43 25.14 11.47
N LEU A 22 10.73 24.01 12.13
CA LEU A 22 12.09 23.49 12.24
C LEU A 22 12.66 23.08 10.88
N VAL A 23 11.87 22.42 10.04
CA VAL A 23 12.28 22.06 8.68
C VAL A 23 12.59 23.32 7.86
N LYS A 24 11.71 24.32 7.93
CA LYS A 24 11.87 25.59 7.22
C LYS A 24 13.14 26.34 7.63
N ASN A 25 13.47 26.31 8.92
CA ASN A 25 14.65 26.98 9.48
C ASN A 25 15.94 26.17 9.36
N GLN A 26 15.89 24.95 8.79
CA GLN A 26 17.03 24.02 8.68
C GLN A 26 17.67 23.63 10.03
N SER A 27 16.92 23.72 11.13
CA SER A 27 17.39 23.47 12.51
C SER A 27 17.44 21.98 12.90
N PHE A 28 17.54 21.04 11.94
CA PHE A 28 17.60 19.60 12.23
C PHE A 28 18.87 19.16 12.99
N THR A 29 19.91 19.98 12.96
CA THR A 29 21.16 19.74 13.68
C THR A 29 20.99 19.88 15.19
N GLU A 30 19.92 20.53 15.66
CA GLU A 30 19.69 20.85 17.07
C GLU A 30 19.06 19.69 17.88
N PHE A 31 18.55 18.65 17.20
CA PHE A 31 18.01 17.48 17.91
C PHE A 31 19.10 16.63 18.54
N ASP A 32 18.82 16.18 19.76
CA ASP A 32 19.63 15.24 20.52
C ASP A 32 19.99 14.01 19.68
N GLN A 33 21.27 13.67 19.66
CA GLN A 33 21.79 12.50 18.95
C GLN A 33 21.16 11.20 19.45
N GLU A 34 20.78 11.14 20.74
CA GLU A 34 20.06 10.01 21.29
C GLU A 34 18.71 9.82 20.61
N ILE A 35 17.92 10.88 20.42
CA ILE A 35 16.63 10.82 19.70
C ILE A 35 16.83 10.28 18.29
N LYS A 36 17.82 10.82 17.56
CA LYS A 36 18.14 10.36 16.20
C LYS A 36 18.43 8.87 16.16
N ASN A 37 19.31 8.40 17.07
CA ASN A 37 19.71 6.99 17.12
C ASN A 37 18.53 6.04 17.39
N PHE A 38 17.59 6.43 18.25
CA PHE A 38 16.42 5.58 18.54
C PHE A 38 15.33 5.68 17.47
N VAL A 39 15.13 6.85 16.86
CA VAL A 39 14.02 7.08 15.92
C VAL A 39 14.37 6.67 14.50
N ASP A 40 15.57 6.98 14.00
CA ASP A 40 15.91 6.85 12.59
C ASP A 40 15.79 5.40 12.07
N ILE A 41 16.02 4.42 12.95
CA ILE A 41 15.88 2.99 12.61
C ILE A 41 14.45 2.67 12.14
N PHE A 42 13.43 3.31 12.73
CA PHE A 42 12.04 3.12 12.34
C PHE A 42 11.69 3.91 11.07
N ILE A 43 12.24 5.12 10.94
CA ILE A 43 12.07 5.96 9.75
C ILE A 43 12.64 5.25 8.51
N GLN A 44 13.82 4.65 8.61
CA GLN A 44 14.44 3.86 7.53
C GLN A 44 13.64 2.61 7.14
N LYS A 45 12.76 2.12 8.02
CA LYS A 45 11.90 0.95 7.78
C LYS A 45 10.45 1.32 7.48
N ILE A 46 10.15 2.59 7.24
CA ILE A 46 8.77 3.05 7.13
C ILE A 46 8.00 2.40 5.97
N GLU A 47 8.63 2.13 4.81
CA GLU A 47 7.94 1.45 3.70
C GLU A 47 7.51 0.01 4.03
N THR A 48 8.21 -0.67 4.95
CA THR A 48 7.91 -2.06 5.34
C THR A 48 7.12 -2.17 6.64
N ASP A 49 7.33 -1.24 7.58
CA ASP A 49 6.87 -1.30 8.97
C ASP A 49 6.15 -0.01 9.42
N LYS A 50 5.52 0.74 8.50
CA LYS A 50 4.84 2.03 8.76
C LYS A 50 3.98 2.10 10.02
N SER A 51 3.29 1.01 10.38
CA SER A 51 2.45 0.95 11.57
C SER A 51 3.22 1.22 12.87
N LEU A 52 4.52 0.87 12.95
CA LEU A 52 5.32 1.13 14.13
C LEU A 52 5.50 2.62 14.42
N ILE A 53 5.75 3.44 13.40
CA ILE A 53 5.88 4.90 13.57
C ILE A 53 4.56 5.49 14.11
N GLN A 54 3.43 5.06 13.55
CA GLN A 54 2.12 5.53 14.00
C GLN A 54 1.80 5.07 15.45
N VAL A 55 2.22 3.85 15.84
CA VAL A 55 2.14 3.37 17.22
C VAL A 55 3.00 4.22 18.15
N ILE A 56 4.25 4.50 17.78
CA ILE A 56 5.18 5.31 18.58
C ILE A 56 4.60 6.71 18.80
N ILE A 57 4.07 7.37 17.76
CA ILE A 57 3.40 8.67 17.88
C ILE A 57 2.20 8.61 18.83
N THR A 58 1.35 7.59 18.69
CA THR A 58 0.18 7.42 19.58
C THR A 58 0.61 7.28 21.05
N THR A 59 1.67 6.51 21.27
CA THR A 59 2.25 6.26 22.60
C THR A 59 2.90 7.51 23.19
N LEU A 60 3.70 8.24 22.41
CA LEU A 60 4.26 9.55 22.80
C LEU A 60 3.15 10.52 23.18
N LEU A 61 2.14 10.66 22.33
CA LEU A 61 0.99 11.54 22.58
C LEU A 61 0.28 11.18 23.88
N LYS A 62 0.09 9.88 24.14
CA LYS A 62 -0.50 9.43 25.41
C LYS A 62 0.35 9.84 26.60
N LYS A 63 1.67 9.63 26.55
CA LYS A 63 2.58 9.95 27.65
C LYS A 63 2.68 11.46 27.90
N ILE A 64 2.69 12.26 26.84
CA ILE A 64 2.70 13.73 26.92
C ILE A 64 1.43 14.26 27.62
N ILE A 65 0.26 13.72 27.27
CA ILE A 65 -1.02 14.19 27.80
C ILE A 65 -1.32 13.64 29.19
N LYS A 66 -0.94 12.39 29.46
CA LYS A 66 -1.12 11.70 30.74
C LYS A 66 0.19 11.04 31.20
N PRO A 67 1.13 11.82 31.78
CA PRO A 67 2.44 11.32 32.17
C PRO A 67 2.41 10.14 33.16
N GLU A 68 1.35 10.04 33.96
CA GLU A 68 1.12 8.98 34.94
C GLU A 68 0.70 7.65 34.31
N GLN A 69 0.24 7.64 33.06
CA GLN A 69 -0.13 6.40 32.39
C GLN A 69 1.12 5.60 32.02
N ASP A 70 1.16 4.32 32.44
CA ASP A 70 2.10 3.36 31.88
C ASP A 70 1.68 3.01 30.44
N ILE A 71 2.47 3.47 29.47
CA ILE A 71 2.21 3.29 28.05
C ILE A 71 2.47 1.87 27.55
N ARG A 72 3.20 1.05 28.30
CA ARG A 72 3.46 -0.37 27.98
C ARG A 72 2.20 -1.21 28.12
N LEU A 73 1.22 -0.72 28.88
CA LEU A 73 -0.10 -1.31 29.10
C LEU A 73 -1.11 -0.77 28.07
N HIS A 74 -0.83 -0.98 26.78
CA HIS A 74 -1.53 -0.36 25.65
C HIS A 74 -2.96 -0.87 25.38
N MET A 75 -3.44 -1.85 26.16
CA MET A 75 -4.78 -2.43 26.01
C MET A 75 -5.61 -2.20 27.27
N ALA A 76 -6.86 -1.76 27.11
CA ALA A 76 -7.79 -1.49 28.22
C ALA A 76 -8.12 -2.73 29.10
N LYS A 77 -7.81 -3.94 28.62
CA LYS A 77 -7.98 -5.18 29.38
C LYS A 77 -6.83 -5.48 30.35
N PHE A 78 -5.67 -4.85 30.17
CA PHE A 78 -4.61 -4.92 31.16
C PHE A 78 -5.03 -4.14 32.40
N ILE A 79 -4.63 -4.62 33.57
CA ILE A 79 -4.82 -3.90 34.83
C ILE A 79 -4.09 -2.55 34.69
N ASN A 80 -4.78 -1.43 34.90
CA ASN A 80 -4.30 -0.06 34.65
C ASN A 80 -3.96 0.26 33.18
N GLY A 81 -4.39 -0.58 32.24
CA GLY A 81 -4.18 -0.35 30.82
C GLY A 81 -5.09 0.73 30.24
N TYR A 82 -4.70 1.27 29.09
CA TYR A 82 -5.49 2.26 28.36
C TYR A 82 -5.86 1.75 26.97
N SER A 83 -6.86 2.37 26.35
CA SER A 83 -7.30 1.97 25.01
C SER A 83 -6.49 2.67 23.91
N ALA A 84 -5.24 2.24 23.69
CA ALA A 84 -4.37 2.83 22.67
C ALA A 84 -4.97 2.74 21.26
N ARG A 85 -5.65 1.62 20.95
CA ARG A 85 -6.40 1.45 19.70
C ARG A 85 -7.45 2.53 19.49
N VAL A 86 -8.20 2.90 20.53
CA VAL A 86 -9.25 3.93 20.40
C VAL A 86 -8.60 5.30 20.20
N LEU A 87 -7.55 5.62 20.95
CA LEU A 87 -6.78 6.86 20.77
C LEU A 87 -6.25 6.96 19.32
N ASP A 88 -5.58 5.93 18.82
CA ASP A 88 -5.08 5.88 17.45
C ASP A 88 -6.19 6.02 16.41
N THR A 89 -7.31 5.30 16.59
CA THR A 89 -8.44 5.36 15.65
C THR A 89 -9.08 6.75 15.60
N LYS A 90 -9.12 7.47 16.73
CA LYS A 90 -9.78 8.77 16.84
C LYS A 90 -8.88 9.96 16.54
N VAL A 91 -7.57 9.83 16.73
CA VAL A 91 -6.63 10.95 16.64
C VAL A 91 -5.52 10.67 15.62
N THR A 92 -4.66 9.70 15.91
CA THR A 92 -3.43 9.49 15.12
C THR A 92 -3.70 9.01 13.70
N THR A 93 -4.62 8.06 13.49
CA THR A 93 -4.97 7.58 12.14
C THR A 93 -5.57 8.70 11.27
N PRO A 94 -6.59 9.47 11.72
CA PRO A 94 -7.07 10.63 10.96
C PRO A 94 -5.95 11.63 10.62
N PHE A 95 -5.07 11.92 11.57
CA PHE A 95 -3.92 12.80 11.34
C PHE A 95 -2.99 12.26 10.25
N PHE A 96 -2.61 10.97 10.30
CA PHE A 96 -1.80 10.33 9.25
C PHE A 96 -2.48 10.38 7.89
N LYS A 97 -3.78 10.07 7.80
CA LYS A 97 -4.51 10.13 6.53
C LYS A 97 -4.51 11.54 5.94
N SER A 98 -4.53 12.57 6.77
CA SER A 98 -4.51 13.97 6.34
C SER A 98 -3.12 14.47 5.96
N LYS A 99 -2.09 14.12 6.71
CA LYS A 99 -0.74 14.73 6.57
C LYS A 99 0.27 13.82 5.88
N PHE A 100 0.12 12.51 6.01
CA PHE A 100 1.06 11.47 5.56
C PHE A 100 0.34 10.27 4.91
N PRO A 101 -0.51 10.49 3.87
CA PRO A 101 -1.42 9.47 3.35
C PRO A 101 -0.74 8.17 2.93
N LYS A 102 0.45 8.25 2.30
CA LYS A 102 1.29 7.10 1.95
C LYS A 102 1.54 6.16 3.13
N TYR A 103 1.86 6.73 4.28
CA TYR A 103 2.24 6.01 5.49
C TYR A 103 1.07 5.72 6.44
N ALA A 104 -0.12 6.21 6.11
CA ALA A 104 -1.30 5.97 6.92
C ALA A 104 -1.69 4.49 6.93
N ASN A 105 -2.06 4.01 8.11
CA ASN A 105 -2.79 2.76 8.23
C ASN A 105 -4.23 2.99 7.78
N LYS A 106 -4.81 2.03 7.05
CA LYS A 106 -6.18 2.17 6.56
C LYS A 106 -7.22 2.23 7.66
N GLU A 107 -7.07 1.38 8.67
CA GLU A 107 -7.96 1.31 9.83
C GLU A 107 -7.29 1.89 11.06
N THR A 108 -6.30 1.18 11.61
CA THR A 108 -5.53 1.61 12.79
C THR A 108 -4.23 0.81 12.82
N ALA A 109 -3.15 1.44 13.29
CA ALA A 109 -1.87 0.76 13.49
C ALA A 109 -1.94 -0.33 14.59
N PHE A 110 -2.96 -0.28 15.45
CA PHE A 110 -3.17 -1.22 16.54
C PHE A 110 -3.89 -2.51 16.11
N LEU A 111 -4.18 -2.67 14.81
CA LEU A 111 -4.65 -3.91 14.21
C LEU A 111 -3.54 -4.72 13.54
N THR A 112 -2.25 -4.45 13.77
CA THR A 112 -1.20 -5.38 13.30
C THR A 112 -1.15 -6.64 14.19
N LYS A 113 -0.51 -7.72 13.72
CA LYS A 113 -0.34 -8.94 14.54
C LYS A 113 0.39 -8.63 15.85
N ALA A 114 1.39 -7.75 15.82
CA ALA A 114 2.19 -7.41 17.00
C ALA A 114 1.42 -6.57 18.02
N THR A 115 0.72 -5.53 17.58
CA THR A 115 0.02 -4.60 18.48
C THR A 115 -1.28 -5.16 19.04
N ARG A 116 -1.88 -6.16 18.36
CA ARG A 116 -3.05 -6.90 18.86
C ARG A 116 -2.70 -8.01 19.86
N ALA A 117 -1.44 -8.44 19.89
CA ALA A 117 -0.99 -9.48 20.81
C ALA A 117 -1.14 -8.98 22.25
N GLU A 118 -1.60 -9.87 23.14
CA GLU A 118 -1.77 -9.60 24.56
C GLU A 118 -0.42 -9.68 25.28
N ILE A 119 0.52 -8.83 24.88
CA ILE A 119 1.90 -8.82 25.36
C ILE A 119 2.19 -7.42 25.91
N ILE A 120 2.63 -7.34 27.16
CA ILE A 120 3.07 -6.07 27.76
C ILE A 120 4.38 -5.64 27.10
N TRP A 121 4.51 -4.37 26.75
CA TRP A 121 5.70 -3.86 26.05
C TRP A 121 6.86 -3.54 27.00
N ASN A 122 7.25 -4.52 27.82
CA ASN A 122 8.43 -4.48 28.67
C ASN A 122 9.49 -5.48 28.16
N PHE A 123 10.67 -5.50 28.78
CA PHE A 123 11.75 -6.43 28.42
C PHE A 123 11.49 -7.90 28.84
N GLU A 124 10.48 -8.18 29.65
CA GLU A 124 10.17 -9.55 30.08
C GLU A 124 9.30 -10.29 29.06
N GLU A 125 8.23 -9.64 28.59
CA GLU A 125 7.26 -10.22 27.67
C GLU A 125 7.47 -9.76 26.23
N GLY A 126 7.93 -8.53 26.03
CA GLY A 126 7.96 -7.84 24.75
C GLY A 126 8.80 -8.51 23.67
N PHE A 127 9.80 -9.31 24.03
CA PHE A 127 10.59 -10.08 23.05
C PHE A 127 9.76 -11.09 22.25
N LYS A 128 8.57 -11.44 22.74
CA LYS A 128 7.61 -12.33 22.06
C LYS A 128 6.76 -11.61 21.01
N LEU A 129 6.89 -10.29 20.86
CA LEU A 129 6.09 -9.51 19.91
C LEU A 129 6.30 -10.02 18.47
N PRO A 130 5.23 -10.42 17.76
CA PRO A 130 5.33 -10.91 16.39
C PRO A 130 5.43 -9.76 15.38
N LEU A 131 6.43 -8.89 15.53
CA LEU A 131 6.75 -7.85 14.54
C LEU A 131 7.18 -8.49 13.22
N ARG A 132 6.80 -7.84 12.10
CA ARG A 132 7.21 -8.25 10.76
C ARG A 132 8.73 -8.25 10.66
N SER A 133 9.35 -7.11 10.96
CA SER A 133 10.79 -7.00 11.08
C SER A 133 11.25 -7.38 12.49
N LYS A 134 11.69 -8.63 12.67
CA LYS A 134 12.19 -9.13 13.97
C LYS A 134 13.33 -8.27 14.55
N SER A 135 14.15 -7.68 13.69
CA SER A 135 15.23 -6.76 14.09
C SER A 135 14.74 -5.49 14.79
N LEU A 136 13.45 -5.14 14.67
CA LEU A 136 12.86 -3.96 15.30
C LEU A 136 12.29 -4.23 16.69
N VAL A 137 12.25 -5.49 17.15
CA VAL A 137 11.71 -5.83 18.49
C VAL A 137 12.52 -5.15 19.58
N THR A 138 13.84 -5.34 19.61
CA THR A 138 14.69 -4.72 20.64
C THR A 138 14.68 -3.19 20.57
N PRO A 139 14.89 -2.54 19.40
CA PRO A 139 14.76 -1.08 19.28
C PRO A 139 13.42 -0.55 19.76
N PHE A 140 12.32 -1.26 19.45
CA PHE A 140 10.98 -0.85 19.87
C PHE A 140 10.85 -0.85 21.39
N LEU A 141 11.26 -1.94 22.06
CA LEU A 141 11.19 -2.02 23.52
C LEU A 141 12.08 -0.99 24.20
N GLN A 142 13.28 -0.73 23.66
CA GLN A 142 14.19 0.28 24.20
C GLN A 142 13.60 1.70 24.10
N LEU A 143 13.04 2.06 22.94
CA LEU A 143 12.41 3.38 22.79
C LEU A 143 11.17 3.51 23.69
N ILE A 144 10.33 2.47 23.77
CA ILE A 144 9.15 2.44 24.63
C ILE A 144 9.53 2.57 26.10
N ASP A 145 10.57 1.88 26.57
CA ASP A 145 11.07 2.01 27.94
C ASP A 145 11.61 3.42 28.23
N LYS A 146 12.35 4.02 27.28
CA LYS A 146 12.82 5.41 27.42
C LYS A 146 11.69 6.41 27.51
N ILE A 147 10.65 6.25 26.69
CA ILE A 147 9.44 7.09 26.71
C ILE A 147 8.71 6.93 28.04
N GLU A 148 8.49 5.68 28.49
CA GLU A 148 7.76 5.40 29.72
C GLU A 148 8.46 5.99 30.95
N ASN A 149 9.77 5.79 31.03
CA ASN A 149 10.61 6.29 32.12
C ASN A 149 11.02 7.76 31.94
N GLN A 150 10.60 8.42 30.85
CA GLN A 150 10.95 9.80 30.48
C GLN A 150 12.46 10.08 30.56
N THR A 151 13.27 9.12 30.14
CA THR A 151 14.75 9.24 30.03
C THR A 151 15.19 9.72 28.65
N ILE A 152 14.24 10.20 27.85
CA ILE A 152 14.41 10.85 26.56
C ILE A 152 13.43 12.02 26.51
N ASP A 153 13.77 13.09 25.81
CA ASP A 153 12.86 14.21 25.59
C ASP A 153 11.71 13.78 24.66
N ILE A 154 10.58 13.41 25.26
CA ILE A 154 9.41 12.86 24.55
C ILE A 154 8.75 13.88 23.62
N GLU A 155 8.87 15.17 23.91
CA GLU A 155 8.29 16.24 23.09
C GLU A 155 9.13 16.44 21.83
N ASN A 156 10.45 16.56 22.01
CA ASN A 156 11.37 16.62 20.88
C ASN A 156 11.37 15.32 20.07
N CYS A 157 11.16 14.17 20.69
CA CYS A 157 11.00 12.88 19.99
C CYS A 157 9.78 12.91 19.05
N LEU A 158 8.62 13.37 19.53
CA LEU A 158 7.42 13.51 18.69
C LEU A 158 7.65 14.49 17.53
N VAL A 159 8.20 15.67 17.82
CA VAL A 159 8.48 16.70 16.81
C VAL A 159 9.49 16.18 15.77
N TYR A 160 10.54 15.49 16.19
CA TYR A 160 11.54 14.90 15.30
C TYR A 160 10.94 13.88 14.34
N ILE A 161 10.10 12.96 14.83
CA ILE A 161 9.42 11.97 13.98
C ILE A 161 8.57 12.68 12.93
N LEU A 162 7.77 13.68 13.33
CA LEU A 162 6.91 14.43 12.42
C LEU A 162 7.72 15.20 11.37
N ALA A 163 8.86 15.76 11.76
CA ALA A 163 9.77 16.48 10.87
C ALA A 163 10.38 15.52 9.83
N GLN A 164 10.80 14.32 10.24
CA GLN A 164 11.31 13.28 9.34
C GLN A 164 10.24 12.81 8.34
N LEU A 165 9.01 12.56 8.81
CA LEU A 165 7.88 12.20 7.95
C LEU A 165 7.59 13.28 6.90
N TYR A 166 7.65 14.55 7.30
CA TYR A 166 7.47 15.68 6.40
C TYR A 166 8.58 15.76 5.35
N LEU A 167 9.85 15.69 5.75
CA LEU A 167 10.99 15.70 4.83
C LEU A 167 10.89 14.59 3.77
N ILE A 168 10.59 13.37 4.21
CA ILE A 168 10.46 12.24 3.30
C ILE A 168 9.29 12.48 2.32
N SER A 169 8.15 12.95 2.82
CA SER A 169 6.99 13.26 1.97
C SER A 169 7.30 14.36 0.94
N GLN A 170 8.07 15.39 1.31
CA GLN A 170 8.50 16.43 0.37
C GLN A 170 9.45 15.88 -0.70
N SER A 171 10.44 15.06 -0.28
CA SER A 171 11.38 14.45 -1.22
C SER A 171 10.68 13.55 -2.25
N GLN A 172 9.64 12.84 -1.81
CA GLN A 172 8.81 12.02 -2.69
C GLN A 172 7.98 12.84 -3.67
N GLU A 173 7.38 13.95 -3.24
CA GLU A 173 6.59 14.80 -4.13
C GLU A 173 7.43 15.39 -5.26
N ILE A 174 8.70 15.70 -5.00
CA ILE A 174 9.67 16.12 -6.03
C ILE A 174 9.86 15.00 -7.05
N VAL A 175 10.19 13.78 -6.58
CA VAL A 175 10.38 12.60 -7.46
C VAL A 175 9.12 12.31 -8.28
N PHE A 176 7.93 12.41 -7.67
CA PHE A 176 6.66 12.21 -8.37
C PHE A 176 6.44 13.25 -9.47
N THR A 177 6.68 14.53 -9.18
CA THR A 177 6.55 15.63 -10.14
C THR A 177 7.52 15.44 -11.31
N GLU A 178 8.79 15.18 -11.02
CA GLU A 178 9.80 14.90 -12.04
C GLU A 178 9.42 13.69 -12.90
N THR A 179 8.87 12.62 -12.30
CA THR A 179 8.42 11.44 -13.05
C THR A 179 7.31 11.79 -14.05
N LEU A 180 6.34 12.61 -13.64
CA LEU A 180 5.24 13.09 -14.49
C LEU A 180 5.71 14.06 -15.58
N GLU A 181 6.78 14.82 -15.34
CA GLU A 181 7.38 15.68 -16.37
C GLU A 181 8.18 14.86 -17.40
N ILE A 182 8.98 13.90 -16.92
CA ILE A 182 9.79 12.99 -17.75
C ILE A 182 8.92 12.21 -18.73
N VAL A 183 7.77 11.68 -18.28
CA VAL A 183 6.91 10.85 -19.15
C VAL A 183 6.38 11.64 -20.35
N ASN A 184 6.08 12.93 -20.19
CA ASN A 184 5.64 13.81 -21.28
C ASN A 184 6.72 14.10 -22.33
N SER A 185 7.98 13.79 -22.03
CA SER A 185 9.12 13.99 -22.93
C SER A 185 9.50 12.71 -23.67
N VAL A 186 8.79 11.60 -23.46
CA VAL A 186 9.09 10.33 -24.13
C VAL A 186 8.78 10.45 -25.63
N ASN A 187 9.76 10.08 -26.46
CA ASN A 187 9.65 10.08 -27.92
C ASN A 187 8.65 9.02 -28.44
N ILE A 188 8.54 8.95 -29.76
CA ILE A 188 7.74 7.94 -30.45
C ILE A 188 8.16 6.53 -30.02
N ILE A 189 7.22 5.81 -29.42
CA ILE A 189 7.36 4.42 -28.98
C ILE A 189 6.42 3.51 -29.76
N ASN A 190 6.79 2.23 -29.86
CA ASN A 190 5.94 1.19 -30.42
C ASN A 190 5.62 0.13 -29.36
N ILE A 191 4.71 -0.79 -29.68
CA ILE A 191 4.31 -1.89 -28.80
C ILE A 191 5.48 -2.68 -28.21
N ASN A 192 6.55 -2.94 -28.97
CA ASN A 192 7.71 -3.69 -28.47
C ASN A 192 8.49 -2.89 -27.45
N THR A 193 8.62 -1.58 -27.64
CA THR A 193 9.25 -0.67 -26.67
C THR A 193 8.44 -0.62 -25.37
N VAL A 194 7.12 -0.40 -25.47
CA VAL A 194 6.20 -0.41 -24.33
C VAL A 194 6.33 -1.70 -23.52
N MET A 195 6.30 -2.86 -24.18
CA MET A 195 6.44 -4.15 -23.51
C MET A 195 7.78 -4.28 -22.79
N LYS A 196 8.89 -3.86 -23.40
CA LYS A 196 10.22 -3.87 -22.74
C LYS A 196 10.26 -2.97 -21.51
N MET A 197 9.62 -1.79 -21.56
CA MET A 197 9.56 -0.87 -20.42
C MET A 197 8.81 -1.50 -19.25
N VAL A 198 7.60 -2.01 -19.50
CA VAL A 198 6.74 -2.62 -18.47
C VAL A 198 7.37 -3.90 -17.90
N GLU A 199 7.88 -4.80 -18.74
CA GLU A 199 8.52 -6.04 -18.29
C GLU A 199 9.78 -5.77 -17.44
N ARG A 200 10.57 -4.74 -17.81
CA ARG A 200 11.70 -4.31 -16.99
C ARG A 200 11.23 -3.79 -15.64
N HIS A 201 10.17 -2.99 -15.59
CA HIS A 201 9.66 -2.45 -14.34
C HIS A 201 9.12 -3.57 -13.42
N PHE A 202 8.49 -4.61 -13.98
CA PHE A 202 8.05 -5.77 -13.23
C PHE A 202 9.18 -6.58 -12.59
N ALA A 203 10.40 -6.50 -13.13
CA ALA A 203 11.55 -7.19 -12.59
C ALA A 203 12.08 -6.56 -11.29
N GLU A 204 11.59 -5.38 -10.90
CA GLU A 204 11.97 -4.73 -9.65
C GLU A 204 11.57 -5.56 -8.41
N PRO A 205 12.37 -5.56 -7.32
CA PRO A 205 12.00 -6.29 -6.11
C PRO A 205 10.68 -5.80 -5.49
N SER A 206 9.88 -6.71 -4.95
CA SER A 206 8.59 -6.39 -4.31
C SER A 206 7.58 -5.71 -5.24
N SER A 207 7.61 -6.00 -6.54
CA SER A 207 6.82 -5.35 -7.59
C SER A 207 5.40 -5.91 -7.79
N SER A 208 4.84 -6.69 -6.85
CA SER A 208 3.56 -7.38 -7.07
C SER A 208 2.37 -6.45 -7.39
N ARG A 209 2.46 -5.18 -7.00
CA ARG A 209 1.46 -4.15 -7.31
C ARG A 209 1.60 -3.57 -8.74
N LEU A 210 2.80 -3.60 -9.34
CA LEU A 210 3.06 -3.00 -10.65
C LEU A 210 2.24 -3.65 -11.78
N PRO A 211 2.09 -5.00 -11.86
CA PRO A 211 1.24 -5.62 -12.86
C PRO A 211 -0.24 -5.29 -12.70
N VAL A 212 -0.70 -5.01 -11.47
CA VAL A 212 -2.06 -4.53 -11.23
C VAL A 212 -2.26 -3.16 -11.86
N ILE A 213 -1.36 -2.23 -11.57
CA ILE A 213 -1.45 -0.85 -12.06
C ILE A 213 -1.35 -0.81 -13.59
N VAL A 214 -0.50 -1.64 -14.22
CA VAL A 214 -0.41 -1.62 -15.69
C VAL A 214 -1.67 -2.18 -16.36
N ILE A 215 -2.27 -3.23 -15.79
CA ILE A 215 -3.51 -3.79 -16.32
C ILE A 215 -4.65 -2.78 -16.09
N PHE A 216 -4.65 -2.10 -14.96
CA PHE A 216 -5.60 -1.01 -14.72
C PHE A 216 -5.47 0.10 -15.77
N ALA A 217 -4.25 0.58 -16.02
CA ALA A 217 -3.98 1.61 -17.02
C ALA A 217 -4.36 1.20 -18.45
N ILE A 218 -4.12 -0.06 -18.86
CA ILE A 218 -4.55 -0.50 -20.20
C ILE A 218 -6.09 -0.57 -20.29
N TYR A 219 -6.79 -0.96 -19.21
CA TYR A 219 -8.25 -0.94 -19.20
C TYR A 219 -8.80 0.49 -19.27
N GLU A 220 -8.20 1.47 -18.59
CA GLU A 220 -8.57 2.88 -18.76
C GLU A 220 -8.51 3.33 -20.23
N GLN A 221 -7.52 2.84 -20.97
CA GLN A 221 -7.38 3.11 -22.40
C GLN A 221 -8.40 2.35 -23.25
N LEU A 222 -8.61 1.05 -22.98
CA LEU A 222 -9.59 0.24 -23.70
C LEU A 222 -11.03 0.76 -23.53
N LEU A 223 -11.37 1.31 -22.36
CA LEU A 223 -12.68 1.89 -22.09
C LEU A 223 -12.99 3.09 -23.00
N LYS A 224 -11.97 3.78 -23.51
CA LYS A 224 -12.13 4.92 -24.43
C LYS A 224 -12.42 4.49 -25.86
N THR A 225 -11.85 3.37 -26.32
CA THR A 225 -11.82 3.02 -27.75
C THR A 225 -12.63 1.77 -28.10
N VAL A 226 -12.77 0.81 -27.19
CA VAL A 226 -13.36 -0.50 -27.50
C VAL A 226 -14.84 -0.53 -27.15
N ARG A 227 -15.70 -0.67 -28.18
CA ARG A 227 -17.16 -0.71 -28.08
C ARG A 227 -17.71 -1.67 -27.01
N ARG A 228 -17.01 -2.78 -26.73
CA ARG A 228 -17.40 -3.74 -25.67
C ARG A 228 -17.57 -3.05 -24.30
N PHE A 229 -16.75 -2.03 -24.02
CA PHE A 229 -16.76 -1.31 -22.76
C PHE A 229 -17.63 -0.04 -22.78
N GLU A 230 -18.39 0.17 -23.84
CA GLU A 230 -19.39 1.24 -23.88
C GLU A 230 -20.37 1.07 -22.72
N ASN A 231 -20.65 2.17 -22.00
CA ASN A 231 -21.51 2.15 -20.80
C ASN A 231 -20.99 1.18 -19.71
N LYS A 232 -19.67 1.11 -19.53
CA LYS A 232 -19.01 0.41 -18.44
C LYS A 232 -18.16 1.38 -17.63
N ILE A 233 -17.96 1.05 -16.37
CA ILE A 233 -17.25 1.87 -15.40
C ILE A 233 -16.13 1.03 -14.81
N LEU A 234 -14.89 1.48 -14.99
CA LEU A 234 -13.74 0.93 -14.28
C LEU A 234 -13.72 1.51 -12.87
N LEU A 235 -13.79 0.65 -11.85
CA LEU A 235 -13.71 1.11 -10.46
C LEU A 235 -12.27 1.52 -10.10
N PRO A 236 -12.08 2.56 -9.27
CA PRO A 236 -10.74 2.95 -8.82
C PRO A 236 -9.97 1.79 -8.18
N LEU A 237 -8.65 1.76 -8.38
CA LEU A 237 -7.77 0.81 -7.72
C LEU A 237 -7.99 0.80 -6.21
N ASN A 238 -8.41 -0.35 -5.68
CA ASN A 238 -8.38 -0.57 -4.25
C ASN A 238 -6.94 -0.87 -3.83
N VAL A 239 -6.46 -0.20 -2.80
CA VAL A 239 -5.25 -0.65 -2.07
C VAL A 239 -5.63 -2.00 -1.43
N HIS A 240 -4.77 -3.03 -1.39
CA HIS A 240 -5.22 -4.41 -1.03
C HIS A 240 -5.57 -4.63 0.46
N THR A 241 -5.18 -3.71 1.34
CA THR A 241 -5.18 -3.93 2.81
C THR A 241 -6.45 -3.55 3.61
N SER A 242 -7.62 -3.35 2.99
CA SER A 242 -8.85 -2.98 3.74
C SER A 242 -9.68 -4.22 4.07
N ALA A 243 -9.99 -4.46 5.36
CA ALA A 243 -10.85 -5.57 5.75
C ALA A 243 -12.32 -5.37 5.33
N ASP A 244 -12.73 -4.12 5.12
CA ASP A 244 -14.15 -3.73 4.99
C ASP A 244 -14.66 -3.49 3.56
N LYS A 245 -13.83 -3.69 2.52
CA LYS A 245 -14.29 -3.61 1.11
C LYS A 245 -14.10 -4.96 0.42
N HIS A 246 -15.20 -5.70 0.32
CA HIS A 246 -15.28 -6.96 -0.43
C HIS A 246 -15.29 -6.68 -1.93
N GLY A 247 -14.12 -6.34 -2.47
CA GLY A 247 -13.90 -6.41 -3.91
C GLY A 247 -13.89 -7.86 -4.37
N TYR A 248 -14.36 -8.11 -5.58
CA TYR A 248 -14.36 -9.46 -6.17
C TYR A 248 -12.97 -9.84 -6.68
N GLY A 249 -12.18 -8.86 -7.12
CA GLY A 249 -10.81 -9.03 -7.59
C GLY A 249 -9.97 -7.76 -7.36
N ASP A 250 -8.82 -7.71 -8.02
CA ASP A 250 -7.89 -6.57 -7.92
C ASP A 250 -8.36 -5.39 -8.77
N ILE A 251 -9.00 -5.68 -9.91
CA ILE A 251 -9.61 -4.69 -10.81
C ILE A 251 -11.04 -5.13 -11.11
N GLU A 252 -11.97 -4.17 -11.08
CA GLU A 252 -13.38 -4.41 -11.34
C GLU A 252 -13.94 -3.44 -12.36
N ILE A 253 -14.66 -3.98 -13.32
CA ILE A 253 -15.42 -3.22 -14.30
C ILE A 253 -16.89 -3.54 -14.07
N ARG A 254 -17.70 -2.50 -13.98
CA ARG A 254 -19.14 -2.59 -13.71
C ARG A 254 -19.96 -2.05 -14.86
N ASP A 255 -21.20 -2.51 -14.96
CA ASP A 255 -22.19 -1.88 -15.82
C ASP A 255 -22.79 -0.62 -15.18
N ASN A 256 -23.63 0.10 -15.94
CA ASN A 256 -24.33 1.30 -15.46
C ASN A 256 -25.33 1.02 -14.31
N TYR A 257 -25.65 -0.25 -14.03
CA TYR A 257 -26.50 -0.67 -12.92
C TYR A 257 -25.68 -1.14 -11.70
N ASN A 258 -24.36 -0.91 -11.73
CA ASN A 258 -23.41 -1.31 -10.69
C ASN A 258 -23.25 -2.83 -10.54
N ASN A 259 -23.66 -3.64 -11.53
CA ASN A 259 -23.38 -5.07 -11.55
C ASN A 259 -21.95 -5.33 -12.02
N PRO A 260 -21.26 -6.35 -11.47
CA PRO A 260 -20.01 -6.86 -12.03
C PRO A 260 -20.12 -7.23 -13.50
N PHE A 261 -19.31 -6.62 -14.35
CA PHE A 261 -19.20 -6.95 -15.76
C PHE A 261 -17.99 -7.86 -16.01
N GLU A 262 -16.80 -7.39 -15.63
CA GLU A 262 -15.54 -8.14 -15.73
C GLU A 262 -14.71 -7.91 -14.46
N ILE A 263 -14.24 -9.00 -13.88
CA ILE A 263 -13.39 -8.99 -12.68
C ILE A 263 -12.02 -9.54 -13.05
N LEU A 264 -10.96 -8.93 -12.53
CA LEU A 264 -9.60 -9.39 -12.77
C LEU A 264 -8.86 -9.61 -11.46
N GLU A 265 -8.23 -10.77 -11.34
CA GLU A 265 -7.27 -11.12 -10.29
C GLU A 265 -5.88 -11.29 -10.92
N ILE A 266 -4.87 -10.70 -10.30
CA ILE A 266 -3.51 -10.62 -10.81
C ILE A 266 -2.57 -11.30 -9.81
N LYS A 267 -1.76 -12.23 -10.33
CA LYS A 267 -0.71 -12.92 -9.60
C LYS A 267 0.65 -12.52 -10.13
N HIS A 268 1.57 -12.23 -9.22
CA HIS A 268 2.94 -11.87 -9.61
C HIS A 268 3.89 -13.01 -9.28
N ASN A 269 4.55 -13.54 -10.31
CA ASN A 269 5.53 -14.63 -10.26
C ASN A 269 5.02 -15.93 -9.63
N ILE A 270 3.72 -16.19 -9.71
CA ILE A 270 3.09 -17.41 -9.22
C ILE A 270 2.30 -18.06 -10.38
N PRO A 271 2.52 -19.34 -10.70
CA PRO A 271 1.73 -20.03 -11.71
C PRO A 271 0.25 -20.12 -11.28
N ILE A 272 -0.64 -20.09 -12.24
CA ILE A 272 -2.06 -20.32 -12.02
C ILE A 272 -2.24 -21.80 -11.66
N ASP A 273 -2.92 -22.05 -10.53
CA ASP A 273 -3.19 -23.40 -10.06
C ASP A 273 -4.71 -23.64 -9.88
N ARG A 274 -5.05 -24.90 -9.64
CA ARG A 274 -6.43 -25.36 -9.47
C ARG A 274 -7.13 -24.69 -8.30
N ASN A 275 -6.43 -24.45 -7.18
CA ASN A 275 -7.02 -23.82 -6.00
C ASN A 275 -7.44 -22.40 -6.28
N MET A 276 -6.63 -21.65 -7.05
CA MET A 276 -6.98 -20.29 -7.47
C MET A 276 -8.28 -20.28 -8.30
N ILE A 277 -8.46 -21.24 -9.20
CA ILE A 277 -9.70 -21.39 -9.98
C ILE A 277 -10.90 -21.67 -9.07
N LEU A 278 -10.75 -22.60 -8.13
CA LEU A 278 -11.81 -22.93 -7.16
C LEU A 278 -12.15 -21.76 -6.24
N ASP A 279 -11.16 -20.95 -5.86
CA ASP A 279 -11.38 -19.75 -5.05
C ASP A 279 -12.13 -18.67 -5.84
N ILE A 280 -11.90 -18.55 -7.15
CA ILE A 280 -12.71 -17.69 -8.03
C ILE A 280 -14.16 -18.15 -8.07
N VAL A 281 -14.41 -19.46 -8.19
CA VAL A 281 -15.78 -20.02 -8.15
C VAL A 281 -16.46 -19.67 -6.83
N LYS A 282 -15.77 -19.85 -5.70
CA LYS A 282 -16.30 -19.48 -4.37
C LYS A 282 -16.60 -17.99 -4.26
N LYS A 283 -15.69 -17.12 -4.71
CA LYS A 283 -15.89 -15.65 -4.70
C LYS A 283 -17.07 -15.21 -5.60
N SER A 284 -17.29 -15.94 -6.69
CA SER A 284 -18.35 -15.65 -7.66
C SER A 284 -19.70 -16.27 -7.27
N ALA A 285 -19.73 -17.16 -6.29
CA ALA A 285 -20.96 -17.76 -5.78
C ALA A 285 -21.90 -16.67 -5.26
N ASN A 286 -23.18 -16.76 -5.62
CA ASN A 286 -24.21 -15.78 -5.27
C ASN A 286 -23.95 -14.36 -5.81
N THR A 287 -23.21 -14.23 -6.90
CA THR A 287 -22.99 -12.96 -7.61
C THR A 287 -23.56 -13.02 -9.04
N THR A 288 -23.57 -11.88 -9.73
CA THR A 288 -23.92 -11.79 -11.16
C THR A 288 -22.69 -11.85 -12.08
N ILE A 289 -21.51 -12.17 -11.54
CA ILE A 289 -20.27 -12.23 -12.31
C ILE A 289 -20.37 -13.33 -13.36
N LYS A 290 -20.20 -12.95 -14.63
CA LYS A 290 -20.16 -13.90 -15.75
C LYS A 290 -18.77 -14.10 -16.34
N ARG A 291 -17.85 -13.18 -16.08
CA ARG A 291 -16.50 -13.22 -16.64
C ARG A 291 -15.47 -12.80 -15.60
N TYR A 292 -14.47 -13.66 -15.44
CA TYR A 292 -13.42 -13.49 -14.45
C TYR A 292 -12.06 -13.81 -15.07
N TYR A 293 -11.13 -12.86 -15.06
CA TYR A 293 -9.75 -13.07 -15.50
C TYR A 293 -8.87 -13.42 -14.30
N ILE A 294 -8.03 -14.43 -14.47
CA ILE A 294 -6.88 -14.65 -13.61
C ILE A 294 -5.61 -14.54 -14.44
N LEU A 295 -4.85 -13.49 -14.17
CA LEU A 295 -3.67 -13.13 -14.95
C LEU A 295 -2.41 -13.33 -14.11
N THR A 296 -1.33 -13.81 -14.72
CA THR A 296 -0.04 -13.94 -14.03
C THR A 296 1.14 -13.38 -14.81
N THR A 297 2.15 -12.87 -14.11
CA THR A 297 3.47 -12.58 -14.71
C THR A 297 4.36 -13.82 -14.81
N TYR A 298 3.93 -14.98 -14.31
CA TYR A 298 4.67 -16.22 -14.45
C TYR A 298 4.80 -16.59 -15.94
N LYS A 299 6.04 -16.78 -16.41
CA LYS A 299 6.39 -16.82 -17.85
C LYS A 299 5.57 -17.84 -18.66
N THR A 300 5.29 -19.00 -18.08
CA THR A 300 4.54 -20.09 -18.75
C THR A 300 3.06 -20.14 -18.35
N CYS A 301 2.58 -19.16 -17.56
CA CYS A 301 1.25 -19.09 -16.95
C CYS A 301 0.94 -20.22 -15.95
N PHE A 302 1.23 -21.46 -16.31
CA PHE A 302 1.03 -22.67 -15.52
C PHE A 302 2.38 -23.31 -15.19
N ILE A 303 2.37 -24.22 -14.21
CA ILE A 303 3.59 -24.91 -13.76
C ILE A 303 4.14 -25.88 -14.82
N ASN A 304 3.26 -26.52 -15.60
CA ASN A 304 3.58 -27.38 -16.73
C ASN A 304 2.35 -27.54 -17.64
N LYS A 305 2.53 -28.25 -18.77
CA LYS A 305 1.50 -28.44 -19.79
C LYS A 305 0.33 -29.33 -19.32
N ASP A 306 0.61 -30.36 -18.52
CA ASP A 306 -0.44 -31.27 -18.02
C ASP A 306 -1.40 -30.54 -17.07
N GLU A 307 -0.86 -29.65 -16.22
CA GLU A 307 -1.67 -28.78 -15.36
C GLU A 307 -2.47 -27.75 -16.16
N GLU A 308 -1.90 -27.19 -17.23
CA GLU A 308 -2.62 -26.30 -18.13
C GLU A 308 -3.82 -27.01 -18.79
N GLU A 309 -3.62 -28.22 -19.33
CA GLU A 309 -4.70 -29.02 -19.94
C GLU A 309 -5.79 -29.34 -18.92
N TYR A 310 -5.41 -29.76 -17.70
CA TYR A 310 -6.37 -30.03 -16.63
C TYR A 310 -7.17 -28.80 -16.21
N ILE A 311 -6.50 -27.65 -16.01
CA ILE A 311 -7.15 -26.40 -15.61
C ILE A 311 -8.11 -25.91 -16.70
N ASN A 312 -7.73 -26.04 -17.96
CA ASN A 312 -8.61 -25.67 -19.08
C ASN A 312 -9.88 -26.54 -19.12
N GLU A 313 -9.78 -27.86 -18.91
CA GLU A 313 -10.96 -28.73 -18.78
C GLU A 313 -11.82 -28.38 -17.56
N LEU A 314 -11.20 -28.06 -16.41
CA LEU A 314 -11.90 -27.59 -15.22
C LEU A 314 -12.69 -26.30 -15.51
N ILE A 315 -12.06 -25.32 -16.16
CA ILE A 315 -12.70 -24.06 -16.56
C ILE A 315 -13.89 -24.31 -17.49
N LEU A 316 -13.76 -25.23 -18.46
CA LEU A 316 -14.85 -25.59 -19.36
C LEU A 316 -16.04 -26.20 -18.61
N ASN A 317 -15.78 -27.09 -17.64
CA ASN A 317 -16.84 -27.67 -16.82
C ASN A 317 -17.53 -26.60 -15.96
N ILE A 318 -16.78 -25.69 -15.34
CA ILE A 318 -17.33 -24.55 -14.59
C ILE A 318 -18.23 -23.69 -15.49
N LYS A 319 -17.82 -23.41 -16.73
CA LYS A 319 -18.64 -22.63 -17.67
C LYS A 319 -19.96 -23.33 -17.99
N ARG A 320 -19.95 -24.66 -18.17
CA ARG A 320 -21.16 -25.47 -18.45
C ARG A 320 -22.11 -25.49 -17.26
N GLU A 321 -21.59 -25.59 -16.04
CA GLU A 321 -22.39 -25.74 -14.81
C GLU A 321 -22.90 -24.42 -14.24
N CYS A 322 -22.12 -23.33 -14.35
CA CYS A 322 -22.38 -22.09 -13.62
C CYS A 322 -22.50 -20.84 -14.51
N ASP A 323 -22.40 -20.97 -15.85
CA ASP A 323 -22.31 -19.84 -16.80
C ASP A 323 -21.17 -18.84 -16.49
N LEU A 324 -20.20 -19.22 -15.67
CA LEU A 324 -19.02 -18.41 -15.33
C LEU A 324 -17.88 -18.70 -16.30
N GLU A 325 -17.45 -17.69 -17.04
CA GLU A 325 -16.28 -17.76 -17.92
C GLU A 325 -15.03 -17.32 -17.15
N ILE A 326 -14.12 -18.26 -16.89
CA ILE A 326 -12.82 -17.97 -16.29
C ILE A 326 -11.77 -17.93 -17.38
N ILE A 327 -10.97 -16.86 -17.44
CA ILE A 327 -9.93 -16.68 -18.44
C ILE A 327 -8.57 -16.66 -17.72
N ALA A 328 -7.86 -17.79 -17.78
CA ALA A 328 -6.53 -17.95 -17.24
C ALA A 328 -5.48 -17.59 -18.31
N ASN A 329 -4.64 -16.57 -18.07
CA ASN A 329 -3.64 -16.13 -19.07
C ASN A 329 -2.44 -15.42 -18.44
N GLY A 330 -1.40 -15.19 -19.25
CA GLY A 330 -0.24 -14.38 -18.89
C GLY A 330 -0.50 -12.89 -19.12
N ILE A 331 0.03 -12.05 -18.23
CA ILE A 331 -0.04 -10.58 -18.35
C ILE A 331 0.67 -10.10 -19.61
N VAL A 332 1.85 -10.64 -19.92
CA VAL A 332 2.61 -10.28 -21.13
C VAL A 332 1.81 -10.53 -22.40
N ASN A 333 1.14 -11.69 -22.49
CA ASN A 333 0.29 -12.02 -23.64
C ASN A 333 -0.92 -11.10 -23.71
N THR A 334 -1.58 -10.89 -22.57
CA THR A 334 -2.76 -10.02 -22.47
C THR A 334 -2.45 -8.59 -22.90
N LEU A 335 -1.37 -8.00 -22.38
CA LEU A 335 -0.93 -6.66 -22.76
C LEU A 335 -0.61 -6.56 -24.25
N LYS A 336 0.09 -7.54 -24.83
CA LYS A 336 0.36 -7.56 -26.28
C LYS A 336 -0.90 -7.55 -27.14
N TYR A 337 -1.96 -8.22 -26.70
CA TYR A 337 -3.25 -8.17 -27.41
C TYR A 337 -3.96 -6.83 -27.21
N TYR A 338 -4.01 -6.33 -25.98
CA TYR A 338 -4.71 -5.09 -25.66
C TYR A 338 -4.04 -3.86 -26.27
N LEU A 339 -2.71 -3.80 -26.28
CA LEU A 339 -1.96 -2.73 -26.90
C LEU A 339 -2.27 -2.58 -28.40
N ARG A 340 -2.71 -3.63 -29.10
CA ARG A 340 -3.13 -3.53 -30.51
C ARG A 340 -4.41 -2.70 -30.72
N PHE A 341 -5.18 -2.47 -29.66
CA PHE A 341 -6.39 -1.63 -29.67
C PHE A 341 -6.14 -0.22 -29.14
N ILE A 342 -4.89 0.09 -28.78
CA ILE A 342 -4.51 1.42 -28.30
C ILE A 342 -4.03 2.24 -29.49
N GLU A 343 -4.61 3.43 -29.65
CA GLU A 343 -4.27 4.35 -30.73
C GLU A 343 -2.96 5.08 -30.46
N ASP A 344 -2.74 5.50 -29.21
CA ASP A 344 -1.54 6.21 -28.76
C ASP A 344 -0.83 5.47 -27.62
N TYR A 345 0.34 4.91 -27.94
CA TYR A 345 1.19 4.24 -26.96
C TYR A 345 1.78 5.20 -25.93
N HIS A 346 2.01 6.47 -26.29
CA HIS A 346 2.47 7.49 -25.36
C HIS A 346 1.38 7.80 -24.32
N GLU A 347 0.12 7.91 -24.75
CA GLU A 347 -1.01 8.09 -23.83
C GLU A 347 -1.13 6.93 -22.83
N PHE A 348 -0.90 5.69 -23.27
CA PHE A 348 -0.86 4.54 -22.36
C PHE A 348 0.27 4.63 -21.33
N ILE A 349 1.50 4.99 -21.72
CA ILE A 349 2.62 5.17 -20.79
C ILE A 349 2.35 6.32 -19.82
N ASN A 350 1.76 7.43 -20.28
CA ASN A 350 1.31 8.53 -19.43
C ASN A 350 0.32 8.02 -18.38
N THR A 351 -0.72 7.32 -18.81
CA THR A 351 -1.75 6.75 -17.92
C THR A 351 -1.14 5.80 -16.88
N TYR A 352 -0.24 4.92 -17.31
CA TYR A 352 0.46 4.04 -16.39
C TYR A 352 1.30 4.81 -15.36
N THR A 353 1.98 5.87 -15.78
CA THR A 353 2.81 6.71 -14.91
C THR A 353 1.96 7.48 -13.90
N GLU A 354 0.84 8.04 -14.34
CA GLU A 354 -0.12 8.77 -13.49
C GLU A 354 -0.71 7.86 -12.41
N GLU A 355 -1.21 6.69 -12.79
CA GLU A 355 -1.78 5.73 -11.84
C GLU A 355 -0.71 5.13 -10.90
N LEU A 356 0.52 4.96 -11.39
CA LEU A 356 1.66 4.55 -10.56
C LEU A 356 1.97 5.59 -9.47
N VAL A 357 2.07 6.86 -9.84
CA VAL A 357 2.32 7.97 -8.90
C VAL A 357 1.16 8.12 -7.92
N LYS A 358 -0.08 8.04 -8.41
CA LYS A 358 -1.29 8.12 -7.58
C LYS A 358 -1.38 7.01 -6.56
N ASP A 359 -1.02 5.76 -6.91
CA ASP A 359 -0.95 4.66 -5.93
C ASP A 359 0.18 4.91 -4.92
N ALA A 360 1.37 5.32 -5.37
CA ALA A 360 2.52 5.61 -4.51
C ALA A 360 2.28 6.76 -3.51
N LYS A 361 1.44 7.74 -3.84
CA LYS A 361 1.02 8.82 -2.93
C LYS A 361 0.14 8.32 -1.78
N ASN A 362 -0.56 7.21 -1.95
CA ASN A 362 -1.59 6.73 -1.04
C ASN A 362 -1.28 5.37 -0.41
N SER A 363 -0.19 4.72 -0.83
CA SER A 363 0.13 3.36 -0.43
C SER A 363 1.65 3.14 -0.35
N THR A 364 2.05 2.15 0.45
CA THR A 364 3.44 1.62 0.47
C THR A 364 3.56 0.33 -0.34
N GLU A 365 2.56 0.01 -1.18
CA GLU A 365 2.60 -1.14 -2.07
C GLU A 365 3.43 -0.84 -3.32
N VAL A 366 3.41 0.42 -3.77
CA VAL A 366 4.41 1.00 -4.67
C VAL A 366 5.48 1.70 -3.83
N LYS A 367 6.73 1.29 -4.00
CA LYS A 367 7.88 1.82 -3.25
C LYS A 367 8.55 2.96 -4.00
N ASP A 368 9.33 3.76 -3.29
CA ASP A 368 10.16 4.81 -3.89
C ASP A 368 11.12 4.26 -4.92
N SER A 369 11.69 3.08 -4.66
CA SER A 369 12.56 2.37 -5.61
C SER A 369 11.86 2.02 -6.91
N HIS A 370 10.55 1.77 -6.90
CA HIS A 370 9.78 1.48 -8.13
C HIS A 370 9.64 2.75 -8.98
N ILE A 371 9.34 3.89 -8.36
CA ILE A 371 9.23 5.16 -9.07
C ILE A 371 10.57 5.56 -9.69
N GLN A 372 11.67 5.44 -8.94
CA GLN A 372 13.02 5.70 -9.44
C GLN A 372 13.40 4.76 -10.59
N ALA A 373 13.08 3.46 -10.47
CA ALA A 373 13.30 2.52 -11.56
C ALA A 373 12.49 2.91 -12.81
N TRP A 374 11.25 3.36 -12.64
CA TRP A 374 10.42 3.84 -13.73
C TRP A 374 10.98 5.09 -14.39
N GLN A 375 11.45 6.09 -13.63
CA GLN A 375 12.14 7.26 -14.17
C GLN A 375 13.35 6.86 -15.04
N ILE A 376 14.19 5.94 -14.54
CA ILE A 376 15.35 5.42 -15.29
C ILE A 376 14.91 4.71 -16.58
N ILE A 377 13.75 4.05 -16.57
CA ILE A 377 13.19 3.41 -17.76
C ILE A 377 12.75 4.47 -18.77
N LEU A 378 12.00 5.49 -18.33
CA LEU A 378 11.50 6.56 -19.18
C LEU A 378 12.63 7.36 -19.84
N GLN A 379 13.66 7.73 -19.07
CA GLN A 379 14.81 8.52 -19.53
C GLN A 379 15.59 7.86 -20.68
N LYS A 380 15.45 6.55 -20.90
CA LYS A 380 16.07 5.87 -22.05
C LYS A 380 15.36 6.13 -23.39
N TYR A 381 14.19 6.76 -23.33
CA TYR A 381 13.30 6.97 -24.48
C TYR A 381 12.88 8.43 -24.63
N ILE A 382 13.47 9.35 -23.86
CA ILE A 382 13.54 10.79 -24.17
C ILE A 382 14.63 11.00 -25.21
#